data_AF-A0A0F9K2G1-F1
#
_entry.id   AF-A0A0F9K2G1-F1
#
_cell.length_a   1.000
_cell.length_b   1.000
_cell.length_c   1.000
_cell.angle_alpha   90.00
_cell.angle_beta   90.00
_cell.angle_gamma   90.00
#
_symmetry.space_group_name_H-M   'P 1'
#
loop_
_entity.id
_entity.type
_entity.pdbx_description
1 polymer ?
#
loop_
_entity_poly.entity_id
_entity_poly.type
_entity_poly.pdbx_seq_one_letter_code
_entity_poly.pdbx_strand_id
1 'polypeptide(L)'
;MSKTCTLCKCTKDSVYFYRDRRASDGHRSECKSCYCQKYYSQERDREYKKIFYRRHTAKIKSYKKKRFRDRYKSDIQFRLAHNLRSRLRNAIGKGFKTGSAVRDLGCSIEELKTHLASKFQLGMSWENYGEWHIDHIVPLCSFNLANREQLTRACNYKNLQPLWAEDNMIKGRIAIHDR
;
A
#
# COMPACT_ATOMS: atom_id res chain seq x y z
N MET A 1 21.72 14.19 -41.13
CA MET A 1 20.75 13.13 -41.53
C MET A 1 19.37 13.63 -41.18
N SER A 2 18.39 13.47 -42.08
CA SER A 2 17.03 13.96 -41.82
C SER A 2 16.18 12.92 -41.09
N LYS A 3 15.26 13.40 -40.25
CA LYS A 3 14.34 12.60 -39.44
C LYS A 3 12.95 13.22 -39.45
N THR A 4 11.93 12.38 -39.48
CA THR A 4 10.53 12.83 -39.41
C THR A 4 10.06 12.93 -37.97
N CYS A 5 9.55 14.12 -37.60
CA CYS A 5 8.95 14.35 -36.29
C CYS A 5 7.64 13.59 -36.15
N THR A 6 7.48 12.82 -35.07
CA THR A 6 6.26 12.03 -34.82
C THR A 6 5.02 12.87 -34.49
N LEU A 7 5.20 14.13 -34.06
CA LEU A 7 4.09 15.02 -33.69
C LEU A 7 3.64 15.88 -34.88
N CYS A 8 4.51 16.72 -35.43
CA CYS A 8 4.15 17.62 -36.53
C CYS A 8 4.26 16.97 -37.91
N LYS A 9 4.76 15.72 -38.01
CA LYS A 9 4.94 14.96 -39.25
C LYS A 9 5.89 15.55 -40.29
N CYS A 10 6.59 16.64 -39.98
CA CYS A 10 7.59 17.23 -40.86
C CYS A 10 8.94 16.49 -40.76
N THR A 11 9.60 16.32 -41.90
CA THR A 11 11.00 15.86 -41.99
C THR A 11 11.94 17.04 -41.79
N LYS A 12 12.84 16.93 -40.81
CA LYS A 12 13.81 17.98 -40.43
C LYS A 12 15.19 17.37 -40.26
N ASP A 13 16.25 18.16 -40.35
CA ASP A 13 17.58 17.66 -40.00
C ASP A 13 17.65 17.24 -38.51
N SER A 14 18.46 16.22 -38.22
CA SER A 14 18.84 15.74 -36.90
C SER A 14 19.14 16.84 -35.87
N VAL A 15 19.70 17.99 -36.28
CA VAL A 15 19.96 19.13 -35.37
C VAL A 15 18.70 19.71 -34.72
N TYR A 16 17.53 19.49 -35.34
CA TYR A 16 16.23 19.90 -34.80
C TYR A 16 15.61 18.89 -33.84
N PHE A 17 16.36 17.86 -33.44
CA PHE A 17 15.95 16.86 -32.45
C PHE A 17 16.92 16.87 -31.26
N TYR A 18 16.42 16.62 -30.05
CA TYR A 18 17.29 16.44 -28.88
C TYR A 18 17.97 15.08 -28.95
N ARG A 19 19.22 14.97 -28.49
CA ARG A 19 19.92 13.69 -28.40
C ARG A 19 19.23 12.79 -27.37
N ASP A 20 19.12 11.51 -27.69
CA ASP A 20 18.59 10.49 -26.80
C ASP A 20 19.43 9.22 -26.95
N ARG A 21 20.21 8.90 -25.92
CA ARG A 21 21.09 7.72 -25.90
C ARG A 21 20.32 6.39 -25.91
N ARG A 22 19.01 6.43 -25.68
CA ARG A 22 18.14 5.25 -25.69
C ARG A 22 17.48 5.04 -27.05
N ALA A 23 17.48 6.05 -27.92
CA ALA A 23 16.95 5.93 -29.27
C ALA A 23 17.97 5.23 -30.18
N SER A 24 17.49 4.34 -31.06
CA SER A 24 18.34 3.59 -31.98
C SER A 24 19.14 4.47 -32.94
N ASP A 25 18.62 5.64 -33.30
CA ASP A 25 19.27 6.65 -34.14
C ASP A 25 19.88 7.83 -33.35
N GLY A 26 19.97 7.68 -32.03
CA GLY A 26 20.58 8.66 -31.13
C GLY A 26 19.80 9.96 -30.94
N HIS A 27 18.59 10.09 -31.51
CA HIS A 27 17.78 11.31 -31.44
C HIS A 27 16.33 11.02 -31.03
N ARG A 28 15.72 11.95 -30.29
CA ARG A 28 14.29 11.89 -29.93
C ARG A 28 13.42 11.76 -31.19
N SER A 29 12.27 11.10 -31.06
CA SER A 29 11.28 10.99 -32.15
C SER A 29 10.53 12.29 -32.45
N GLU A 30 10.54 13.22 -31.50
CA GLU A 30 9.85 14.50 -31.56
C GLU A 30 10.88 15.62 -31.80
N CYS A 31 10.60 16.56 -32.70
CA CYS A 31 11.50 17.70 -32.89
C CYS A 31 11.48 18.63 -31.66
N LYS A 32 12.55 19.40 -31.46
CA LYS A 32 12.78 20.28 -30.32
C LYS A 32 11.58 21.19 -30.04
N SER A 33 10.98 21.78 -31.09
CA SER A 33 9.82 22.68 -30.94
C SER A 33 8.58 21.96 -30.41
N CYS A 34 8.22 20.81 -30.99
CA CYS A 34 7.08 20.02 -30.55
C CYS A 34 7.28 19.45 -29.14
N TYR A 35 8.50 19.00 -28.83
CA TYR A 35 8.86 18.56 -27.48
C TYR A 35 8.69 19.70 -26.46
N CYS A 36 9.21 20.89 -26.78
CA CYS A 36 9.14 22.07 -25.94
C CYS A 36 7.68 22.50 -25.68
N GLN A 37 6.87 22.56 -26.74
CA GLN A 37 5.43 22.88 -26.64
C GLN A 37 4.68 21.88 -25.75
N LYS A 38 4.89 20.58 -25.96
CA LYS A 38 4.31 19.50 -25.15
C LYS A 38 4.79 19.53 -23.70
N TYR A 39 6.06 19.87 -23.48
CA TYR A 39 6.63 20.00 -22.13
C TYR A 39 5.97 21.16 -21.37
N TYR A 40 5.90 22.36 -21.96
CA TYR A 40 5.26 23.51 -21.33
C TYR A 40 3.76 23.29 -21.07
N SER A 41 3.05 22.60 -21.98
CA SER A 41 1.64 22.26 -21.74
C SER A 41 1.49 21.32 -20.54
N GLN A 42 2.35 20.30 -20.42
CA GLN A 42 2.35 19.39 -19.28
C GLN A 42 2.74 20.10 -17.97
N GLU A 43 3.69 21.02 -18.02
CA GLU A 43 4.13 21.78 -16.84
C GLU A 43 3.02 22.68 -16.31
N ARG A 44 2.32 23.38 -17.22
CA ARG A 44 1.09 24.12 -16.91
C ARG A 44 0.02 23.23 -16.30
N ASP A 45 -0.21 22.03 -16.84
CA ASP A 45 -1.17 21.07 -16.29
C ASP A 45 -0.78 20.58 -14.88
N ARG A 46 0.52 20.36 -14.63
CA ARG A 46 1.04 19.99 -13.31
C ARG A 46 0.82 21.11 -12.31
N GLU A 47 1.12 22.35 -12.69
CA GLU A 47 0.91 23.51 -11.80
C GLU A 47 -0.58 23.75 -11.56
N TYR A 48 -1.42 23.64 -12.58
CA TYR A 48 -2.89 23.69 -12.42
C TYR A 48 -3.38 22.63 -11.44
N LYS A 49 -2.96 21.37 -11.60
CA LYS A 49 -3.32 20.27 -10.68
C LYS A 49 -2.86 20.57 -9.26
N LYS A 50 -1.64 21.07 -9.08
CA LYS A 50 -1.08 21.43 -7.77
C LYS A 50 -1.89 22.55 -7.10
N ILE A 51 -2.24 23.61 -7.83
CA ILE A 51 -3.09 24.70 -7.34
C ILE A 51 -4.48 24.17 -7.00
N PHE A 52 -5.07 23.36 -7.88
CA PHE A 52 -6.38 22.73 -7.66
C PHE A 52 -6.36 21.88 -6.38
N TYR A 53 -5.36 20.99 -6.23
CA TYR A 53 -5.21 20.16 -5.04
C TYR A 53 -5.03 21.00 -3.79
N ARG A 54 -4.19 22.05 -3.81
CA ARG A 54 -4.00 22.96 -2.66
C ARG A 54 -5.33 23.60 -2.23
N ARG A 55 -6.08 24.18 -3.18
CA ARG A 55 -7.39 24.82 -2.93
C ARG A 55 -8.45 23.83 -2.42
N HIS A 56 -8.43 22.59 -2.91
CA HIS A 56 -9.45 21.58 -2.59
C HIS A 56 -8.97 20.52 -1.59
N THR A 57 -7.80 20.72 -0.95
CA THR A 57 -7.17 19.71 -0.09
C THR A 57 -8.12 19.26 1.03
N ALA A 58 -8.80 20.20 1.69
CA ALA A 58 -9.73 19.89 2.76
C ALA A 58 -10.90 19.01 2.28
N LYS A 59 -11.54 19.38 1.17
CA LYS A 59 -12.65 18.64 0.55
C LYS A 59 -12.23 17.25 0.06
N ILE A 60 -11.05 17.15 -0.56
CA ILE A 60 -10.50 15.88 -1.03
C ILE A 60 -10.17 14.97 0.16
N LYS A 61 -9.55 15.51 1.21
CA LYS A 61 -9.25 14.76 2.44
C LYS A 61 -10.54 14.29 3.14
N SER A 62 -11.56 15.15 3.25
CA SER A 62 -12.83 14.79 3.90
C SER A 62 -13.57 13.70 3.12
N TYR A 63 -13.62 13.80 1.79
CA TYR A 63 -14.22 12.77 0.94
C TYR A 63 -13.49 11.42 1.05
N LYS A 64 -12.15 11.43 0.97
CA LYS A 64 -11.33 10.21 1.15
C LYS A 64 -11.53 9.59 2.53
N LYS A 65 -11.56 10.41 3.59
CA LYS A 65 -11.80 9.95 4.97
C LYS A 65 -13.19 9.34 5.13
N LYS A 66 -14.23 9.96 4.56
CA LYS A 66 -15.59 9.41 4.55
C LYS A 66 -15.63 8.06 3.84
N ARG A 67 -15.17 8.00 2.58
CA ARG A 67 -15.12 6.76 1.80
C ARG A 67 -14.35 5.64 2.51
N PHE A 68 -13.24 5.97 3.15
CA PHE A 68 -12.48 5.01 3.96
C PHE A 68 -13.29 4.49 5.13
N ARG A 69 -13.92 5.37 5.93
CA ARG A 69 -14.76 4.99 7.08
C ARG A 69 -15.92 4.10 6.66
N ASP A 70 -16.61 4.48 5.58
CA ASP A 70 -17.76 3.75 5.06
C ASP A 70 -17.34 2.32 4.69
N ARG A 71 -16.26 2.19 3.88
CA ARG A 71 -15.72 0.88 3.51
C ARG A 71 -15.18 0.09 4.70
N TYR A 72 -14.48 0.75 5.62
CA TYR A 72 -13.95 0.08 6.82
C TYR A 72 -15.04 -0.49 7.72
N LYS A 73 -16.23 0.14 7.74
CA LYS A 73 -17.40 -0.35 8.48
C LYS A 73 -18.14 -1.46 7.74
N SER A 74 -18.33 -1.35 6.42
CA SER A 74 -19.16 -2.28 5.65
C SER A 74 -18.43 -3.49 5.07
N ASP A 75 -17.13 -3.37 4.81
CA ASP A 75 -16.30 -4.39 4.16
C ASP A 75 -15.33 -5.00 5.17
N ILE A 76 -15.74 -6.13 5.76
CA ILE A 76 -14.96 -6.83 6.79
C ILE A 76 -13.60 -7.30 6.25
N GLN A 77 -13.53 -7.73 4.99
CA GLN A 77 -12.30 -8.17 4.33
C GLN A 77 -11.29 -7.01 4.24
N PHE A 78 -11.78 -5.83 3.84
CA PHE A 78 -10.97 -4.62 3.82
C PHE A 78 -10.48 -4.25 5.23
N ARG A 79 -11.36 -4.36 6.25
CA ARG A 79 -11.01 -4.12 7.65
C ARG A 79 -9.92 -5.08 8.16
N LEU A 80 -10.05 -6.37 7.92
CA LEU A 80 -9.06 -7.40 8.27
C LEU A 80 -7.70 -7.10 7.62
N ALA A 81 -7.69 -6.92 6.30
CA ALA A 81 -6.48 -6.62 5.55
C ALA A 81 -5.83 -5.30 5.96
N HIS A 82 -6.61 -4.28 6.34
CA HIS A 82 -6.10 -3.02 6.86
C HIS A 82 -5.42 -3.23 8.23
N ASN A 83 -6.06 -3.95 9.14
CA ASN A 83 -5.55 -4.20 10.49
C ASN A 83 -4.25 -5.01 10.48
N LEU A 84 -4.17 -6.06 9.66
CA LEU A 84 -2.94 -6.85 9.49
C LEU A 84 -1.77 -5.99 9.01
N ARG A 85 -2.00 -5.14 7.99
CA ARG A 85 -0.96 -4.22 7.48
C ARG A 85 -0.53 -3.20 8.53
N SER A 86 -1.49 -2.66 9.29
CA SER A 86 -1.22 -1.68 10.35
C SER A 86 -0.37 -2.29 11.47
N ARG A 87 -0.74 -3.49 11.95
CA ARG A 87 0.01 -4.22 12.98
C ARG A 87 1.44 -4.53 12.55
N LEU A 88 1.61 -5.08 11.35
CA LEU A 88 2.95 -5.36 10.83
C LEU A 88 3.79 -4.09 10.66
N ARG A 89 3.20 -3.00 10.14
CA ARG A 89 3.90 -1.71 10.02
C ARG A 89 4.37 -1.20 11.38
N ASN A 90 3.51 -1.29 12.40
CA ASN A 90 3.87 -0.85 13.74
C ASN A 90 4.99 -1.70 14.35
N ALA A 91 5.01 -3.01 14.08
CA ALA A 91 6.09 -3.91 14.53
C ALA A 91 7.44 -3.65 13.84
N ILE A 92 7.42 -3.30 12.54
CA ILE A 92 8.64 -2.94 11.79
C ILE A 92 9.14 -1.52 12.12
N GLY A 93 8.24 -0.62 12.52
CA GLY A 93 8.58 0.76 12.85
C GLY A 93 9.10 1.55 11.63
N LYS A 94 10.30 2.12 11.74
CA LYS A 94 10.98 2.86 10.66
C LYS A 94 11.77 1.95 9.70
N GLY A 95 11.80 0.64 9.95
CA GLY A 95 12.53 -0.32 9.11
C GLY A 95 11.90 -0.52 7.72
N PHE A 96 12.68 -1.13 6.82
CA PHE A 96 12.18 -1.53 5.51
C PHE A 96 11.45 -2.86 5.60
N LYS A 97 10.33 -2.96 4.88
CA LYS A 97 9.50 -4.17 4.85
C LYS A 97 9.97 -5.10 3.73
N THR A 98 10.39 -6.32 4.08
CA THR A 98 10.82 -7.35 3.11
C THR A 98 9.67 -8.19 2.55
N GLY A 99 8.43 -7.97 3.02
CA GLY A 99 7.25 -8.74 2.60
C GLY A 99 5.92 -8.00 2.72
N SER A 100 4.83 -8.73 2.94
CA SER A 100 3.47 -8.23 3.04
C SER A 100 2.58 -9.09 3.92
N ALA A 101 2.03 -8.50 4.99
CA ALA A 101 1.05 -9.14 5.87
C ALA A 101 -0.12 -9.85 5.16
N VAL A 102 -0.52 -9.38 3.97
CA VAL A 102 -1.63 -9.97 3.21
C VAL A 102 -1.15 -10.98 2.17
N ARG A 103 -0.01 -10.73 1.52
CA ARG A 103 0.52 -11.66 0.50
C ARG A 103 1.17 -12.88 1.15
N ASP A 104 1.72 -12.69 2.33
CA ASP A 104 2.45 -13.72 3.10
C ASP A 104 1.55 -14.39 4.14
N LEU A 105 0.24 -14.13 4.06
CA LEU A 105 -0.75 -14.71 4.96
C LEU A 105 -0.86 -16.22 4.81
N GLY A 106 -0.52 -16.77 3.64
CA GLY A 106 -0.64 -18.20 3.35
C GLY A 106 -2.07 -18.67 3.05
N CYS A 107 -3.03 -17.75 3.00
CA CYS A 107 -4.39 -17.94 2.50
C CYS A 107 -4.95 -16.60 1.99
N SER A 108 -6.13 -16.62 1.39
CA SER A 108 -6.91 -15.42 1.07
C SER A 108 -7.50 -14.78 2.34
N ILE A 109 -7.91 -13.50 2.24
CA ILE A 109 -8.57 -12.84 3.38
C ILE A 109 -9.93 -13.49 3.67
N GLU A 110 -10.62 -14.04 2.67
CA GLU A 110 -11.87 -14.78 2.85
C GLU A 110 -11.64 -16.05 3.68
N GLU A 111 -10.62 -16.83 3.33
CA GLU A 111 -10.24 -18.01 4.12
C GLU A 111 -9.80 -17.64 5.53
N LEU A 112 -9.07 -16.53 5.71
CA LEU A 112 -8.73 -16.02 7.05
C LEU A 112 -9.99 -15.66 7.86
N LYS A 113 -10.98 -15.03 7.24
CA LYS A 113 -12.26 -14.71 7.91
C LYS A 113 -12.91 -16.01 8.40
N THR A 114 -13.03 -17.02 7.55
CA THR A 114 -13.57 -18.33 7.95
C THR A 114 -12.74 -18.97 9.06
N HIS A 115 -11.42 -18.92 8.95
CA HIS A 115 -10.50 -19.46 9.96
C HIS A 115 -10.65 -18.79 11.33
N LEU A 116 -10.72 -17.45 11.38
CA LEU A 116 -10.93 -16.71 12.63
C LEU A 116 -12.30 -17.02 13.24
N ALA A 117 -13.35 -17.06 12.42
CA ALA A 117 -14.69 -17.40 12.87
C ALA A 117 -14.75 -18.80 13.50
N SER A 118 -14.02 -19.77 12.94
CA SER A 118 -13.93 -21.13 13.52
C SER A 118 -13.23 -21.19 14.88
N LYS A 119 -12.55 -20.11 15.29
CA LYS A 119 -11.82 -19.97 16.56
C LYS A 119 -12.54 -19.04 17.55
N PHE A 120 -13.72 -18.54 17.23
CA PHE A 120 -14.48 -17.67 18.12
C PHE A 120 -14.83 -18.35 19.43
N GLN A 121 -14.58 -17.63 20.52
CA GLN A 121 -14.99 -18.02 21.86
C GLN A 121 -16.45 -17.61 22.11
N LEU A 122 -17.02 -18.05 23.23
CA LEU A 122 -18.37 -17.67 23.62
C LEU A 122 -18.55 -16.14 23.60
N GLY A 123 -19.54 -15.66 22.85
CA GLY A 123 -19.83 -14.24 22.70
C GLY A 123 -19.04 -13.50 21.61
N MET A 124 -18.05 -14.12 20.97
CA MET A 124 -17.34 -13.51 19.83
C MET A 124 -18.16 -13.65 18.55
N SER A 125 -18.29 -12.56 17.80
CA SER A 125 -18.92 -12.56 16.49
C SER A 125 -18.32 -11.48 15.59
N TRP A 126 -18.73 -11.43 14.31
CA TRP A 126 -18.26 -10.37 13.42
C TRP A 126 -18.89 -9.01 13.74
N GLU A 127 -20.07 -9.02 14.35
CA GLU A 127 -20.85 -7.84 14.75
C GLU A 127 -20.16 -7.07 15.87
N ASN A 128 -19.53 -7.77 16.82
CA ASN A 128 -18.76 -7.15 17.91
C ASN A 128 -17.25 -7.08 17.62
N TYR A 129 -16.84 -7.25 16.35
CA TYR A 129 -15.43 -7.10 16.00
C TYR A 129 -14.93 -5.68 16.34
N GLY A 130 -13.92 -5.61 17.20
CA GLY A 130 -13.50 -4.38 17.89
C GLY A 130 -13.43 -4.57 19.41
N GLU A 131 -14.34 -5.38 19.96
CA GLU A 131 -14.28 -5.89 21.35
C GLU A 131 -13.25 -7.03 21.45
N TRP A 132 -13.17 -7.87 20.42
CA TRP A 132 -12.04 -8.77 20.19
C TRP A 132 -11.20 -8.30 19.01
N HIS A 133 -9.90 -8.61 19.04
CA HIS A 133 -8.92 -8.25 18.03
C HIS A 133 -8.24 -9.48 17.42
N ILE A 134 -7.58 -9.29 16.27
CA ILE A 134 -6.66 -10.31 15.74
C ILE A 134 -5.36 -10.22 16.53
N ASP A 135 -5.01 -11.32 17.17
CA ASP A 135 -3.75 -11.52 17.90
C ASP A 135 -2.83 -12.48 17.13
N HIS A 136 -1.52 -12.36 17.38
CA HIS A 136 -0.54 -13.34 16.91
C HIS A 136 -0.25 -14.34 18.03
N ILE A 137 -0.45 -15.63 17.78
CA ILE A 137 -0.19 -16.70 18.76
C ILE A 137 1.25 -16.58 19.26
N VAL A 138 2.22 -16.63 18.33
CA VAL A 138 3.60 -16.23 18.57
C VAL A 138 3.73 -14.73 18.26
N PRO A 139 4.09 -13.88 19.24
CA PRO A 139 4.15 -12.44 19.05
C PRO A 139 5.10 -12.00 17.92
N LEU A 140 4.73 -10.93 17.19
CA LEU A 140 5.55 -10.37 16.11
C LEU A 140 6.97 -10.00 16.55
N CYS A 141 7.14 -9.58 17.80
CA CYS A 141 8.43 -9.19 18.38
C CYS A 141 9.40 -10.36 18.60
N SER A 142 8.91 -11.60 18.62
CA SER A 142 9.73 -12.79 18.76
C SER A 142 10.37 -13.21 17.43
N PHE A 143 10.02 -12.53 16.33
CA PHE A 143 10.57 -12.79 15.00
C PHE A 143 11.54 -11.69 14.57
N ASN A 144 12.60 -12.10 13.86
CA ASN A 144 13.38 -11.19 13.03
C ASN A 144 12.59 -10.86 11.75
N LEU A 145 11.84 -9.76 11.78
CA LEU A 145 10.99 -9.33 10.66
C LEU A 145 11.77 -8.85 9.42
N ALA A 146 13.08 -8.66 9.51
CA ALA A 146 13.93 -8.40 8.35
C ALA A 146 14.18 -9.69 7.54
N ASN A 147 14.11 -10.86 8.19
CA ASN A 147 14.23 -12.15 7.53
C ASN A 147 12.90 -12.54 6.86
N ARG A 148 12.96 -12.85 5.55
CA ARG A 148 11.77 -13.16 4.72
C ARG A 148 10.99 -14.39 5.19
N GLU A 149 11.69 -15.43 5.63
CA GLU A 149 11.10 -16.68 6.08
C GLU A 149 10.40 -16.49 7.43
N GLN A 150 11.09 -15.86 8.39
CA GLN A 150 10.50 -15.52 9.69
C GLN A 150 9.32 -14.57 9.55
N LEU A 151 9.39 -13.58 8.65
CA LEU A 151 8.26 -12.70 8.34
C LEU A 151 7.06 -13.47 7.80
N THR A 152 7.27 -14.43 6.90
CA THR A 152 6.18 -15.28 6.37
C THR A 152 5.52 -16.08 7.49
N ARG A 153 6.33 -16.70 8.37
CA ARG A 153 5.84 -17.45 9.52
C ARG A 153 5.05 -16.55 10.47
N ALA A 154 5.57 -15.37 10.75
CA ALA A 154 4.93 -14.38 11.60
C ALA A 154 3.56 -13.95 11.04
N CYS A 155 3.46 -13.70 9.74
CA CYS A 155 2.24 -13.25 9.07
C CYS A 155 1.24 -14.38 8.74
N ASN A 156 1.64 -15.64 8.83
CA ASN A 156 0.82 -16.76 8.37
C ASN A 156 -0.49 -16.86 9.17
N TYR A 157 -1.59 -17.20 8.50
CA TYR A 157 -2.92 -17.32 9.12
C TYR A 157 -2.95 -18.29 10.30
N LYS A 158 -2.11 -19.34 10.28
CA LYS A 158 -1.98 -20.31 11.38
C LYS A 158 -1.39 -19.70 12.65
N ASN A 159 -0.69 -18.58 12.53
CA ASN A 159 -0.18 -17.80 13.67
C ASN A 159 -1.18 -16.73 14.14
N LEU A 160 -2.38 -16.65 13.57
CA LEU A 160 -3.39 -15.66 13.92
C LEU A 160 -4.54 -16.28 14.71
N GLN A 161 -5.06 -15.55 15.69
CA GLN A 161 -6.23 -15.96 16.48
C GLN A 161 -7.12 -14.76 16.82
N PRO A 162 -8.43 -14.96 17.01
CA PRO A 162 -9.26 -13.98 17.70
C PRO A 162 -8.93 -14.01 19.19
N LEU A 163 -8.83 -12.83 19.81
CA LEU A 163 -8.60 -12.68 21.24
C LEU A 163 -9.35 -11.45 21.74
N TRP A 164 -9.99 -11.52 22.90
CA TRP A 164 -10.61 -10.34 23.50
C TRP A 164 -9.59 -9.23 23.69
N ALA A 165 -10.00 -7.97 23.50
CA ALA A 165 -9.08 -6.84 23.55
C ALA A 165 -8.37 -6.75 24.91
N GLU A 166 -9.08 -7.05 25.99
CA GLU A 166 -8.54 -7.10 27.35
C GLU A 166 -7.44 -8.16 27.51
N ASP A 167 -7.72 -9.40 27.10
CA ASP A 167 -6.75 -10.51 27.12
C ASP A 167 -5.53 -10.20 26.26
N ASN A 168 -5.74 -9.59 25.10
CA ASN A 168 -4.65 -9.17 24.21
C ASN A 168 -3.76 -8.09 24.86
N MET A 169 -4.32 -7.17 25.64
CA MET A 169 -3.53 -6.19 26.40
C MET A 169 -2.73 -6.84 27.54
N ILE A 170 -3.31 -7.82 28.22
CA ILE A 170 -2.62 -8.60 29.27
C ILE A 170 -1.44 -9.37 28.66
N LYS A 171 -1.69 -10.11 27.58
CA LYS A 171 -0.65 -10.86 26.84
C LYS A 171 0.49 -9.96 26.37
N GLY A 172 0.16 -8.77 25.86
CA GLY A 172 1.14 -7.80 25.43
C GLY A 172 2.09 -7.33 26.53
N ARG A 173 1.61 -7.21 27.78
CA ARG A 173 2.45 -6.85 28.94
C ARG A 173 3.45 -7.95 29.28
N ILE A 174 3.02 -9.21 29.29
CA ILE A 174 3.87 -10.37 29.60
C ILE A 174 4.98 -10.52 28.55
N ALA A 175 4.63 -10.47 27.27
CA ALA A 175 5.58 -10.62 26.16
C ALA A 175 6.63 -9.49 26.02
N ILE A 176 6.54 -8.43 26.82
CA ILE A 176 7.57 -7.37 26.91
C ILE A 176 8.56 -7.67 28.04
N HIS A 177 8.13 -8.35 29.10
CA HIS A 177 8.98 -8.68 30.26
C HIS A 177 9.85 -9.91 30.03
N ASP A 178 9.46 -10.82 29.14
CA ASP A 178 10.23 -12.02 28.77
C ASP A 178 11.24 -11.78 27.63
N ARG A 179 11.66 -10.52 27.38
CA ARG A 179 12.62 -10.16 26.31
C ARG A 179 13.97 -9.71 26.83
#